data_AF-A0A7C7YWC5-F1
#
_entry.id   AF-A0A7C7YWC5-F1
#
_cell.length_a   1.000
_cell.length_b   1.000
_cell.length_c   1.000
_cell.angle_alpha   90.00
_cell.angle_beta   90.00
_cell.angle_gamma   90.00
#
_symmetry.space_group_name_H-M   'P 1'
#
loop_
_entity.id
_entity.type
_entity.pdbx_description
1 polymer ?
#
loop_
_entity_poly.entity_id
_entity_poly.type
_entity_poly.pdbx_seq_one_letter_code
_entity_poly.pdbx_strand_id
1 'polypeptide(L)'
;MSQYYLTLMILAVGGLFATATLGIRGSSLHLTLGLFTACLVVLLHSLVILFSLISSRLLREAHENCGLAPEFLKRSNHFFRERGGFFLALAGSFSIVAAGVLGYGERAFGLSSEVHLLAGLAAMCVTVVAIPVELRALSRSEALLDEAKEYLDREDERRAERGQAPAGSDHRPYRDSPLAVACFVALAPLLIYLYQALIVWRGDFGRVSLHPWLEVCALGLVLALVAARKQRRPERNGSKG
;
A
#
# COMPACT_ATOMS: atom_id res chain seq x y z
N MET A 1 9.20 -0.29 14.22
CA MET A 1 7.85 -0.57 13.68
C MET A 1 7.38 -1.98 14.02
N SER A 2 8.29 -2.95 14.10
CA SER A 2 7.98 -4.36 14.38
C SER A 2 7.09 -4.64 15.61
N GLN A 3 7.26 -3.91 16.73
CA GLN A 3 6.42 -4.09 17.93
C GLN A 3 4.95 -3.71 17.70
N TYR A 4 4.69 -2.54 17.11
CA TYR A 4 3.32 -2.09 16.79
C TYR A 4 2.63 -3.05 15.83
N TYR A 5 3.37 -3.52 14.81
CA TYR A 5 2.86 -4.50 13.87
C TYR A 5 2.49 -5.82 14.58
N LEU A 6 3.35 -6.32 15.48
CA LEU A 6 3.08 -7.55 16.23
C LEU A 6 1.82 -7.42 17.11
N THR A 7 1.66 -6.29 17.80
CA THR A 7 0.45 -6.03 18.60
C THR A 7 -0.81 -6.03 17.73
N LEU A 8 -0.80 -5.30 16.61
CA LEU A 8 -1.92 -5.26 15.68
C LEU A 8 -2.21 -6.64 15.08
N MET A 9 -1.17 -7.41 14.78
CA MET A 9 -1.27 -8.78 14.26
C MET A 9 -1.97 -9.71 15.26
N ILE A 10 -1.55 -9.71 16.54
CA ILE A 10 -2.19 -10.54 17.58
C ILE A 10 -3.67 -10.19 17.71
N LEU A 11 -3.99 -8.89 17.75
CA LEU A 11 -5.37 -8.42 17.83
C LEU A 11 -6.18 -8.79 16.59
N ALA A 12 -5.61 -8.65 15.39
CA ALA A 12 -6.27 -8.97 14.12
C ALA A 12 -6.55 -10.46 13.99
N VAL A 13 -5.56 -11.32 14.27
CA VAL A 13 -5.74 -12.78 14.22
C VAL A 13 -6.77 -13.24 15.26
N GLY A 14 -6.66 -12.76 16.51
CA GLY A 14 -7.66 -13.07 17.54
C GLY A 14 -9.07 -12.61 17.15
N GLY A 15 -9.19 -11.40 16.59
CA GLY A 15 -10.44 -10.86 16.08
C GLY A 15 -11.04 -11.69 14.94
N LEU A 16 -10.21 -12.21 14.03
CA LEU A 16 -10.66 -13.06 12.92
C LEU A 16 -11.24 -14.38 13.43
N PHE A 17 -10.54 -15.06 14.34
CA PHE A 17 -11.03 -16.30 14.95
C PHE A 17 -12.32 -16.07 15.76
N ALA A 18 -12.39 -14.99 16.53
CA ALA A 18 -13.59 -14.63 17.28
C ALA A 18 -14.77 -14.32 16.34
N THR A 19 -14.54 -13.54 15.29
CA THR A 19 -15.55 -13.20 14.27
C THR A 19 -16.09 -14.45 13.58
N ALA A 20 -15.20 -15.35 13.13
CA ALA A 20 -15.59 -16.60 12.48
C ALA A 20 -16.43 -17.48 13.42
N THR A 21 -16.03 -17.60 14.69
CA THR A 21 -16.77 -18.37 15.70
C THR A 21 -18.16 -17.80 15.94
N LEU A 22 -18.29 -16.47 16.04
CA LEU A 22 -19.58 -15.80 16.19
C LEU A 22 -20.47 -15.99 14.95
N GLY A 23 -19.89 -15.96 13.76
CA GLY A 23 -20.60 -16.20 12.50
C GLY A 23 -21.18 -17.60 12.42
N ILE A 24 -20.38 -18.62 12.76
CA ILE A 24 -20.83 -20.02 12.80
C ILE A 24 -21.97 -20.21 13.81
N ARG A 25 -21.93 -19.49 14.94
CA ARG A 25 -22.98 -19.52 15.97
C ARG A 25 -24.22 -18.68 15.63
N GLY A 26 -24.23 -17.98 14.50
CA GLY A 26 -25.34 -17.09 14.10
C GLY A 26 -25.52 -15.89 15.04
N SER A 27 -24.47 -15.46 15.73
CA SER A 27 -24.55 -14.34 16.68
C SER A 27 -24.69 -13.01 15.94
N SER A 28 -25.57 -12.13 16.42
CA SER A 28 -25.72 -10.75 15.91
C SER A 28 -24.45 -9.91 16.10
N LEU A 29 -23.57 -10.27 17.04
CA LEU A 29 -22.29 -9.60 17.26
C LEU A 29 -21.27 -9.87 16.15
N HIS A 30 -21.49 -10.88 15.31
CA HIS A 30 -20.63 -11.20 14.18
C HIS A 30 -20.41 -10.00 13.27
N LEU A 31 -21.45 -9.21 12.99
CA LEU A 31 -21.36 -8.05 12.10
C LEU A 31 -20.45 -6.95 12.68
N THR A 32 -20.69 -6.55 13.93
CA THR A 32 -19.94 -5.48 14.59
C THR A 32 -18.48 -5.86 14.79
N LEU A 33 -18.23 -7.07 15.30
CA LEU A 33 -16.86 -7.55 15.51
C LEU A 33 -16.15 -7.81 14.18
N GLY A 34 -16.87 -8.32 13.18
CA GLY A 34 -16.33 -8.57 11.85
C GLY A 34 -15.89 -7.30 11.13
N LEU A 35 -16.70 -6.24 11.20
CA LEU A 35 -16.34 -4.94 10.63
C LEU A 35 -15.11 -4.36 11.34
N PHE A 36 -15.11 -4.36 12.68
CA PHE A 36 -13.96 -3.88 13.46
C PHE A 36 -12.68 -4.65 13.12
N THR A 37 -12.76 -5.98 13.07
CA THR A 37 -11.65 -6.87 12.73
C THR A 37 -11.17 -6.64 11.30
N ALA A 38 -12.07 -6.49 10.32
CA ALA A 38 -11.72 -6.23 8.94
C ALA A 38 -10.94 -4.91 8.80
N CYS A 39 -11.40 -3.84 9.46
CA CYS A 39 -10.67 -2.57 9.50
C CYS A 39 -9.27 -2.74 10.10
N LEU A 40 -9.13 -3.53 11.17
CA LEU A 40 -7.86 -3.80 11.81
C LEU A 40 -6.89 -4.58 10.90
N VAL A 41 -7.39 -5.59 10.18
CA VAL A 41 -6.61 -6.38 9.19
C VAL A 41 -6.16 -5.50 8.02
N VAL A 42 -7.06 -4.65 7.50
CA VAL A 42 -6.70 -3.70 6.43
C VAL A 42 -5.65 -2.71 6.92
N LEU A 43 -5.78 -2.18 8.14
CA LEU A 43 -4.78 -1.31 8.75
C LEU A 43 -3.42 -2.01 8.88
N LEU A 44 -3.40 -3.25 9.38
CA LEU A 44 -2.19 -4.07 9.54
C LEU A 44 -1.44 -4.20 8.21
N HIS A 45 -2.12 -4.64 7.16
CA HIS A 45 -1.51 -4.80 5.84
C HIS A 45 -1.13 -3.45 5.20
N SER A 46 -1.94 -2.41 5.42
CA SER A 46 -1.65 -1.05 4.93
C SER A 46 -0.35 -0.50 5.51
N LEU A 47 -0.03 -0.80 6.77
CA LEU A 47 1.26 -0.42 7.37
C LEU A 47 2.44 -1.02 6.61
N VAL A 48 2.36 -2.30 6.21
CA VAL A 48 3.42 -2.97 5.46
C VAL A 48 3.55 -2.38 4.05
N ILE A 49 2.42 -2.14 3.39
CA ILE A 49 2.38 -1.51 2.07
C ILE A 49 3.02 -0.13 2.12
N LEU A 50 2.59 0.74 3.05
CA LEU A 50 3.11 2.09 3.21
C LEU A 50 4.58 2.08 3.59
N PHE A 51 4.99 1.23 4.54
CA PHE A 51 6.39 1.13 4.94
C PHE A 51 7.26 0.71 3.75
N SER A 52 6.84 -0.29 2.97
CA SER A 52 7.57 -0.72 1.77
C SER A 52 7.72 0.40 0.73
N LEU A 53 6.67 1.19 0.51
CA LEU A 53 6.67 2.32 -0.42
C LEU A 53 7.55 3.48 0.08
N ILE A 54 7.43 3.84 1.35
CA ILE A 54 8.19 4.95 1.95
C ILE A 54 9.68 4.58 2.03
N SER A 55 10.02 3.38 2.52
CA SER A 55 11.41 2.95 2.64
C SER A 55 12.13 2.90 1.28
N SER A 56 11.46 2.40 0.24
CA SER A 56 12.04 2.41 -1.11
C SER A 56 12.22 3.82 -1.68
N ARG A 57 11.28 4.74 -1.41
CA ARG A 57 11.41 6.16 -1.77
C ARG A 57 12.55 6.83 -1.03
N LEU A 58 12.64 6.66 0.29
CA LEU A 58 13.68 7.26 1.13
C LEU A 58 15.07 6.80 0.70
N LEU A 59 15.26 5.50 0.44
CA LEU A 59 16.56 4.98 0.00
C LEU A 59 16.98 5.50 -1.36
N ARG A 60 16.02 5.68 -2.27
CA ARG A 60 16.27 6.30 -3.57
C ARG A 60 16.65 7.78 -3.43
N GLU A 61 15.90 8.51 -2.62
CA GLU A 61 16.15 9.93 -2.35
C GLU A 61 17.51 10.14 -1.66
N ALA A 62 17.87 9.27 -0.73
CA ALA A 62 19.17 9.27 -0.07
C ALA A 62 20.31 8.96 -1.06
N HIS A 63 20.10 8.07 -2.03
CA HIS A 63 21.07 7.85 -3.10
C HIS A 63 21.25 9.09 -3.99
N GLU A 64 20.15 9.69 -4.43
CA GLU A 64 20.16 10.85 -5.33
C GLU A 64 20.75 12.11 -4.67
N ASN A 65 20.53 12.32 -3.37
CA ASN A 65 20.94 13.55 -2.67
C ASN A 65 22.15 13.39 -1.74
N CYS A 66 22.35 12.20 -1.15
CA CYS A 66 23.34 11.99 -0.10
C CYS A 66 24.53 11.12 -0.54
N GLY A 67 24.50 10.59 -1.76
CA GLY A 67 25.65 9.87 -2.34
C GLY A 67 25.84 8.45 -1.82
N LEU A 68 24.75 7.74 -1.48
CA LEU A 68 24.84 6.30 -1.18
C LEU A 68 25.52 5.54 -2.31
N ALA A 69 26.39 4.60 -1.96
CA ALA A 69 27.12 3.77 -2.91
C ALA A 69 26.17 3.07 -3.93
N PRO A 70 26.49 3.06 -5.24
CA PRO A 70 25.68 2.37 -6.25
C PRO A 70 25.47 0.88 -5.96
N GLU A 71 26.43 0.23 -5.33
CA GLU A 71 26.37 -1.17 -4.91
C GLU A 71 25.28 -1.40 -3.86
N PHE A 72 25.11 -0.46 -2.93
CA PHE A 72 24.04 -0.48 -1.94
C PHE A 72 22.69 -0.37 -2.62
N LEU A 73 22.53 0.60 -3.55
CA LEU A 73 21.29 0.76 -4.30
C LEU A 73 20.94 -0.50 -5.11
N LYS A 74 21.92 -1.16 -5.73
CA LYS A 74 21.68 -2.42 -6.46
C LYS A 74 21.16 -3.52 -5.54
N ARG A 75 21.71 -3.63 -4.33
CA ARG A 75 21.27 -4.58 -3.30
C ARG A 75 19.86 -4.26 -2.80
N SER A 76 19.59 -3.00 -2.47
CA SER A 76 18.25 -2.56 -2.05
C SER A 76 17.22 -2.79 -3.16
N ASN A 77 17.55 -2.47 -4.41
CA ASN A 77 16.66 -2.70 -5.56
C ASN A 77 16.37 -4.19 -5.76
N HIS A 78 17.34 -5.08 -5.55
CA HIS A 78 17.08 -6.52 -5.59
C HIS A 78 16.07 -6.93 -4.52
N PHE A 79 16.27 -6.48 -3.28
CA PHE A 79 15.35 -6.75 -2.17
C PHE A 79 13.93 -6.22 -2.46
N PHE A 80 13.78 -4.98 -2.91
CA PHE A 80 12.48 -4.40 -3.25
C PHE A 80 11.87 -4.92 -4.56
N ARG A 81 12.60 -5.72 -5.35
CA ARG A 81 12.05 -6.43 -6.51
C ARG A 81 11.37 -7.73 -6.13
N GLU A 82 11.82 -8.40 -5.07
CA GLU A 82 11.19 -9.65 -4.60
C GLU A 82 9.74 -9.40 -4.14
N ARG A 83 9.42 -8.21 -3.60
CA ARG A 83 8.06 -7.69 -3.28
C ARG A 83 7.10 -8.66 -2.58
N GLY A 84 7.59 -9.76 -2.00
CA GLY A 84 6.74 -10.83 -1.47
C GLY A 84 5.79 -10.32 -0.38
N GLY A 85 6.31 -9.54 0.57
CA GLY A 85 5.49 -8.92 1.63
C GLY A 85 4.47 -7.93 1.09
N PHE A 86 4.82 -7.11 0.09
CA PHE A 86 3.91 -6.12 -0.49
C PHE A 86 2.71 -6.78 -1.19
N PHE A 87 2.96 -7.77 -2.05
CA PHE A 87 1.87 -8.41 -2.80
C PHE A 87 0.98 -9.27 -1.91
N LEU A 88 1.53 -9.93 -0.89
CA LEU A 88 0.74 -10.66 0.10
C LEU A 88 -0.09 -9.72 0.97
N ALA A 89 0.46 -8.58 1.41
CA ALA A 89 -0.31 -7.57 2.15
C ALA A 89 -1.47 -7.02 1.31
N LEU A 90 -1.24 -6.81 0.01
CA LEU A 90 -2.28 -6.38 -0.93
C LEU A 90 -3.36 -7.46 -1.06
N ALA A 91 -2.97 -8.73 -1.25
CA ALA A 91 -3.89 -9.86 -1.33
C ALA A 91 -4.69 -10.06 -0.04
N GLY A 92 -4.06 -9.92 1.13
CA GLY A 92 -4.71 -9.96 2.43
C GLY A 92 -5.74 -8.84 2.59
N SER A 93 -5.36 -7.61 2.27
CA SER A 93 -6.27 -6.45 2.30
C SER A 93 -7.47 -6.61 1.36
N PHE A 94 -7.25 -7.02 0.12
CA PHE A 94 -8.34 -7.21 -0.84
C PHE A 94 -9.24 -8.39 -0.45
N SER A 95 -8.67 -9.51 0.02
CA SER A 95 -9.46 -10.68 0.39
C SER A 95 -10.36 -10.40 1.59
N ILE A 96 -9.90 -9.68 2.62
CA ILE A 96 -10.75 -9.34 3.77
C ILE A 96 -11.86 -8.35 3.40
N VAL A 97 -11.57 -7.37 2.53
CA VAL A 97 -12.58 -6.45 2.02
C VAL A 97 -13.62 -7.20 1.19
N ALA A 98 -13.17 -8.10 0.29
CA ALA A 98 -14.06 -8.92 -0.51
C ALA A 98 -14.98 -9.80 0.37
N ALA A 99 -14.42 -10.46 1.39
CA ALA A 99 -15.21 -11.24 2.34
C ALA A 99 -16.24 -10.37 3.10
N GLY A 100 -15.85 -9.16 3.52
CA GLY A 100 -16.75 -8.21 4.16
C GLY A 100 -17.90 -7.73 3.26
N VAL A 101 -17.62 -7.43 1.99
CA VAL A 101 -18.64 -7.07 0.98
C VAL A 101 -19.58 -8.25 0.71
N LEU A 102 -19.04 -9.46 0.58
CA LEU A 102 -19.84 -10.68 0.40
C LEU A 102 -20.74 -10.98 1.60
N GLY A 103 -20.42 -10.46 2.80
CA GLY A 103 -21.31 -10.53 3.96
C GLY A 103 -22.64 -9.81 3.75
N TYR A 104 -22.71 -8.87 2.81
CA TYR A 104 -23.96 -8.23 2.36
C TYR A 104 -24.51 -8.85 1.06
N GLY A 105 -23.81 -9.85 0.50
CA GLY A 105 -24.08 -10.42 -0.81
C GLY A 105 -25.43 -11.14 -0.92
N GLU A 106 -25.94 -11.73 0.17
CA GLU A 106 -27.28 -12.34 0.18
C GLU A 106 -28.36 -11.30 -0.14
N ARG A 107 -28.29 -10.12 0.49
CA ARG A 107 -29.27 -9.05 0.29
C ARG A 107 -29.10 -8.30 -1.03
N ALA A 108 -27.85 -8.11 -1.47
CA ALA A 108 -27.55 -7.32 -2.65
C ALA A 108 -27.60 -8.13 -3.95
N PHE A 109 -27.19 -9.41 -3.91
CA PHE A 109 -26.94 -10.23 -5.10
C PHE A 109 -27.56 -11.64 -5.02
N GLY A 110 -28.27 -11.99 -3.94
CA GLY A 110 -28.84 -13.33 -3.76
C GLY A 110 -27.80 -14.43 -3.52
N LEU A 111 -26.60 -14.09 -3.07
CA LEU A 111 -25.54 -15.07 -2.79
C LEU A 111 -25.85 -15.84 -1.50
N SER A 112 -25.59 -17.15 -1.49
CA SER A 112 -25.79 -17.98 -0.29
C SER A 112 -24.79 -17.65 0.81
N SER A 113 -25.20 -17.83 2.07
CA SER A 113 -24.33 -17.63 3.24
C SER A 113 -23.09 -18.52 3.24
N GLU A 114 -23.15 -19.67 2.57
CA GLU A 114 -22.00 -20.57 2.39
C GLU A 114 -20.86 -19.90 1.59
N VAL A 115 -21.19 -19.09 0.58
CA VAL A 115 -20.20 -18.34 -0.21
C VAL A 115 -19.48 -17.32 0.68
N HIS A 116 -20.21 -16.61 1.54
CA HIS A 116 -19.62 -15.68 2.49
C HIS A 116 -18.70 -16.40 3.49
N LEU A 117 -19.13 -17.55 4.02
CA LEU A 117 -18.31 -18.37 4.93
C LEU A 117 -17.01 -18.81 4.26
N LEU A 118 -17.08 -19.37 3.04
CA LEU A 118 -15.90 -19.81 2.29
C LEU A 118 -14.95 -18.64 1.99
N ALA A 119 -15.49 -17.49 1.58
CA ALA A 119 -14.70 -16.28 1.35
C ALA A 119 -14.02 -15.78 2.63
N GLY A 120 -14.74 -15.79 3.76
CA GLY A 120 -14.19 -15.41 5.07
C GLY A 120 -13.06 -16.33 5.52
N LEU A 121 -13.22 -17.65 5.37
CA LEU A 121 -12.18 -18.63 5.68
C LEU A 121 -10.97 -18.47 4.76
N ALA A 122 -11.18 -18.27 3.45
CA ALA A 122 -10.10 -18.02 2.51
C ALA A 122 -9.32 -16.74 2.84
N ALA A 123 -10.03 -15.64 3.14
CA ALA A 123 -9.41 -14.39 3.57
C ALA A 123 -8.59 -14.57 4.86
N MET A 124 -9.13 -15.29 5.86
CA MET A 124 -8.41 -15.61 7.08
C MET A 124 -7.13 -16.40 6.80
N CYS A 125 -7.18 -17.42 5.94
CA CYS A 125 -6.00 -18.19 5.54
C CYS A 125 -4.94 -17.32 4.85
N VAL A 126 -5.36 -16.46 3.91
CA VAL A 126 -4.45 -15.53 3.22
C VAL A 126 -3.78 -14.60 4.22
N THR A 127 -4.55 -13.98 5.14
CA THR A 127 -4.00 -13.11 6.18
C THR A 127 -3.00 -13.86 7.08
N VAL A 128 -3.32 -15.06 7.55
CA VAL A 128 -2.43 -15.84 8.42
C VAL A 128 -1.13 -16.24 7.71
N VAL A 129 -1.22 -16.64 6.44
CA VAL A 129 -0.04 -16.99 5.62
C VAL A 129 0.82 -15.77 5.29
N ALA A 130 0.21 -14.59 5.12
CA ALA A 130 0.91 -13.36 4.81
C ALA A 130 1.77 -12.87 5.99
N ILE A 131 1.30 -13.02 7.22
CA ILE A 131 1.96 -12.55 8.45
C ILE A 131 3.47 -12.88 8.53
N PRO A 132 3.92 -14.14 8.43
CA PRO A 132 5.35 -14.44 8.55
C PRO A 132 6.19 -13.84 7.42
N VAL A 133 5.61 -13.66 6.23
CA VAL A 133 6.30 -13.02 5.10
C VAL A 133 6.40 -11.52 5.31
N GLU A 134 5.32 -10.89 5.79
CA GLU A 134 5.27 -9.47 6.11
C GLU A 134 6.22 -9.11 7.25
N LEU A 135 6.28 -9.90 8.33
CA LEU A 135 7.25 -9.70 9.41
C LEU A 135 8.69 -9.73 8.90
N ARG A 136 9.04 -10.73 8.08
CA ARG A 136 10.38 -10.81 7.49
C ARG A 136 10.67 -9.62 6.57
N ALA A 137 9.68 -9.18 5.79
CA ALA A 137 9.82 -8.03 4.90
C ALA A 137 10.03 -6.73 5.71
N LEU A 138 9.30 -6.55 6.81
CA LEU A 138 9.46 -5.41 7.71
C LEU A 138 10.84 -5.41 8.36
N SER A 139 11.26 -6.51 9.00
CA SER A 139 12.56 -6.57 9.67
C SER A 139 13.73 -6.38 8.72
N ARG A 140 13.67 -6.94 7.50
CA ARG A 140 14.70 -6.71 6.49
C ARG A 140 14.71 -5.28 5.97
N SER A 141 13.55 -4.65 5.85
CA SER A 141 13.43 -3.24 5.45
C SER A 141 13.97 -2.31 6.54
N GLU A 142 13.68 -2.59 7.82
CA GLU A 142 14.27 -1.88 8.96
C GLU A 142 15.81 -1.99 8.92
N ALA A 143 16.35 -3.21 8.78
CA ALA A 143 17.79 -3.43 8.69
C ALA A 143 18.47 -2.69 7.53
N LEU A 144 17.82 -2.60 6.36
CA LEU A 144 18.33 -1.84 5.22
C LEU A 144 18.34 -0.33 5.47
N LEU A 145 17.31 0.20 6.16
CA LEU A 145 17.28 1.61 6.52
C LEU A 145 18.36 1.94 7.55
N ASP A 146 18.57 1.05 8.52
CA ASP A 146 19.63 1.20 9.53
C ASP A 146 21.02 1.15 8.87
N GLU A 147 21.28 0.20 7.96
CA GLU A 147 22.54 0.12 7.20
C GLU A 147 22.77 1.40 6.36
N ALA A 148 21.72 1.92 5.71
CA ALA A 148 21.80 3.16 4.95
C ALA A 148 22.12 4.36 5.85
N LYS A 149 21.48 4.45 7.02
CA LYS A 149 21.73 5.50 8.00
C LYS A 149 23.18 5.47 8.49
N GLU A 150 23.67 4.31 8.95
CA GLU A 150 25.05 4.15 9.40
C GLU A 150 26.09 4.47 8.32
N TYR A 151 25.76 4.18 7.05
CA TYR A 151 26.61 4.54 5.93
C TYR A 151 26.69 6.06 5.75
N LEU A 152 25.55 6.75 5.79
CA LEU A 152 25.49 8.20 5.65
C LEU A 152 26.18 8.91 6.81
N ASP A 153 25.93 8.47 8.04
CA ASP A 153 26.55 9.05 9.24
C ASP A 153 28.09 9.00 9.14
N ARG A 154 28.65 7.86 8.71
CA ARG A 154 30.11 7.70 8.50
C ARG A 154 30.66 8.57 7.38
N GLU A 155 29.91 8.80 6.31
CA GLU A 155 30.38 9.65 5.21
C GLU A 155 30.32 11.13 5.58
N ASP A 156 29.33 11.54 6.38
CA ASP A 156 29.25 12.89 6.94
C ASP A 156 30.40 13.17 7.92
N GLU A 157 30.77 12.20 8.76
CA GLU A 157 31.98 12.30 9.61
C GLU A 157 33.25 12.52 8.78
N ARG A 158 33.47 11.73 7.72
CA ARG A 158 34.62 11.88 6.81
C ARG A 158 34.61 13.20 6.04
N ARG A 159 33.45 13.77 5.76
CA ARG A 159 33.32 15.09 5.12
C ARG A 159 33.68 16.20 6.11
N ALA A 160 33.21 16.09 7.35
CA ALA A 160 33.55 17.02 8.42
C ALA A 160 35.07 17.06 8.67
N GLU A 161 35.74 15.91 8.71
CA GLU A 161 37.21 15.82 8.80
C GLU A 161 37.93 16.54 7.65
N ARG A 162 37.30 16.58 6.46
CA ARG A 162 37.80 17.28 5.26
C ARG A 162 37.37 18.76 5.19
N GLY A 163 36.67 19.28 6.20
CA GLY A 163 36.12 20.64 6.20
C GLY A 163 35.00 20.85 5.17
N GLN A 164 34.36 19.76 4.72
CA GLN A 164 33.27 19.79 3.75
C GLN A 164 31.91 19.79 4.45
N ALA A 165 30.90 20.37 3.81
CA ALA A 165 29.52 20.32 4.30
C ALA A 165 28.95 18.88 4.22
N PRO A 166 27.97 18.54 5.09
CA PRO A 166 27.28 17.26 5.04
C PRO A 166 26.64 16.98 3.67
N ALA A 167 26.53 15.69 3.34
CA ALA A 167 25.82 15.26 2.15
C ALA A 167 24.33 15.67 2.24
N GLY A 168 23.73 16.08 1.12
CA GLY A 168 22.31 16.47 1.09
C GLY A 168 21.97 17.87 1.61
N SER A 169 22.96 18.74 1.88
CA SER A 169 22.73 20.16 2.20
C SER A 169 22.00 20.93 1.09
N ASP A 170 22.11 20.49 -0.16
CA ASP A 170 21.32 20.95 -1.31
C ASP A 170 20.20 19.94 -1.59
N HIS A 171 19.26 19.81 -0.65
CA HIS A 171 18.16 18.84 -0.73
C HIS A 171 17.25 19.14 -1.92
N ARG A 172 17.25 18.24 -2.91
CA ARG A 172 16.26 18.27 -3.99
C ARG A 172 15.12 17.33 -3.61
N PRO A 173 13.91 17.85 -3.30
CA PRO A 173 12.80 17.00 -2.91
C PRO A 173 12.48 16.03 -4.03
N TYR A 174 12.31 14.75 -3.67
CA TYR A 174 11.92 13.73 -4.63
C TYR A 174 10.64 14.15 -5.36
N ARG A 175 10.72 14.35 -6.67
CA ARG A 175 9.60 14.78 -7.50
C ARG A 175 8.79 13.55 -7.91
N ASP A 176 7.56 13.46 -7.41
CA ASP A 176 6.66 12.38 -7.79
C ASP A 176 6.50 12.33 -9.31
N SER A 177 6.45 11.11 -9.86
CA SER A 177 6.22 10.91 -11.29
C SER A 177 4.88 11.56 -11.64
N PRO A 178 4.85 12.57 -12.54
CA PRO A 178 3.60 13.22 -12.92
C PRO A 178 2.58 12.23 -13.50
N LEU A 179 3.07 11.13 -14.09
CA LEU A 179 2.24 10.02 -14.53
C LEU A 179 1.56 9.30 -13.37
N ALA A 180 2.29 9.03 -12.28
CA ALA A 180 1.72 8.36 -11.10
C ALA A 180 0.64 9.21 -10.44
N VAL A 181 0.89 10.52 -10.29
CA VAL A 181 -0.11 11.47 -9.77
C VAL A 181 -1.35 11.49 -10.66
N ALA A 182 -1.17 11.55 -11.98
CA ALA A 182 -2.29 11.55 -12.92
C ALA A 182 -3.11 10.25 -12.87
N CYS A 183 -2.46 9.09 -12.77
CA CYS A 183 -3.15 7.81 -12.59
C CYS A 183 -3.92 7.77 -11.26
N PHE A 184 -3.37 8.33 -10.19
CA PHE A 184 -4.07 8.41 -8.90
C PHE A 184 -5.34 9.27 -9.02
N VAL A 185 -5.24 10.46 -9.64
CA VAL A 185 -6.40 11.34 -9.91
C VAL A 185 -7.43 10.64 -10.80
N ALA A 186 -6.99 9.80 -11.74
CA ALA A 186 -7.89 9.04 -12.61
C ALA A 186 -8.66 7.93 -11.88
N LEU A 187 -8.04 7.28 -10.87
CA LEU A 187 -8.60 6.09 -10.22
C LEU A 187 -9.32 6.38 -8.90
N ALA A 188 -8.86 7.38 -8.13
CA ALA A 188 -9.44 7.71 -6.84
C ALA A 188 -10.96 8.02 -6.87
N PRO A 189 -11.51 8.74 -7.88
CA PRO A 189 -12.95 9.00 -7.98
C PRO A 189 -13.77 7.72 -8.12
N LEU A 190 -13.25 6.70 -8.82
CA LEU A 190 -13.92 5.41 -8.96
C LEU A 190 -14.08 4.70 -7.62
N LEU A 191 -13.09 4.82 -6.73
CA LEU A 191 -13.18 4.23 -5.39
C LEU A 191 -14.27 4.91 -4.56
N ILE A 192 -14.40 6.23 -4.66
CA ILE A 192 -15.47 6.98 -3.98
C ILE A 192 -16.84 6.60 -4.54
N TYR A 193 -16.98 6.52 -5.87
CA TYR A 193 -18.20 6.07 -6.53
C TYR A 193 -18.59 4.65 -6.08
N LEU A 194 -17.64 3.71 -6.10
CA LEU A 194 -17.87 2.33 -5.68
C LEU A 194 -18.25 2.24 -4.20
N TYR A 195 -17.62 3.04 -3.33
CA TYR A 195 -18.00 3.13 -1.93
C TYR A 195 -19.46 3.61 -1.78
N GLN A 196 -19.85 4.66 -2.49
CA GLN A 196 -21.23 5.15 -2.44
C GLN A 196 -22.22 4.10 -2.96
N ALA A 197 -21.95 3.50 -4.12
CA ALA A 197 -22.84 2.51 -4.73
C ALA A 197 -22.98 1.25 -3.88
N LEU A 198 -21.87 0.67 -3.44
CA LEU A 198 -21.88 -0.62 -2.76
C LEU A 198 -22.21 -0.49 -1.27
N ILE A 199 -21.71 0.55 -0.60
CA ILE A 199 -21.84 0.70 0.86
C ILE A 199 -23.01 1.61 1.23
N VAL A 200 -23.02 2.86 0.74
CA VAL A 200 -24.04 3.85 1.14
C VAL A 200 -25.42 3.45 0.60
N TRP A 201 -25.48 3.08 -0.67
CA TRP A 201 -26.72 2.72 -1.37
C TRP A 201 -26.95 1.22 -1.47
N ARG A 202 -26.11 0.40 -0.81
CA ARG A 202 -26.29 -1.05 -0.66
C ARG A 202 -26.50 -1.79 -1.99
N GLY A 203 -25.81 -1.35 -3.04
CA GLY A 203 -25.93 -1.91 -4.38
C GLY A 203 -27.04 -1.31 -5.26
N ASP A 204 -27.81 -0.33 -4.77
CA ASP A 204 -28.77 0.41 -5.59
C ASP A 204 -28.05 1.46 -6.44
N PHE A 205 -27.54 1.02 -7.60
CA PHE A 205 -26.85 1.89 -8.56
C PHE A 205 -27.77 2.98 -9.15
N GLY A 206 -29.10 2.84 -9.07
CA GLY A 206 -30.04 3.86 -9.53
C GLY A 206 -29.99 5.15 -8.70
N ARG A 207 -29.43 5.07 -7.47
CA ARG A 207 -29.27 6.22 -6.57
C ARG A 207 -27.91 6.87 -6.64
N VAL A 208 -26.98 6.32 -7.42
CA VAL A 208 -25.62 6.83 -7.50
C VAL A 208 -25.43 7.49 -8.85
N SER A 209 -25.19 8.80 -8.82
CA SER A 209 -24.80 9.51 -10.04
C SER A 209 -23.37 9.13 -10.43
N LEU A 210 -23.17 8.78 -11.70
CA LEU A 210 -21.85 8.61 -12.32
C LEU A 210 -21.10 9.96 -12.44
N HIS A 211 -21.84 11.07 -12.45
CA HIS A 211 -21.29 12.42 -12.33
C HIS A 211 -21.17 12.81 -10.85
N PRO A 212 -20.05 13.43 -10.42
CA PRO A 212 -18.98 13.98 -11.26
C PRO A 212 -17.79 13.01 -11.49
N TRP A 213 -17.90 11.75 -11.09
CA TRP A 213 -16.76 10.85 -10.98
C TRP A 213 -16.09 10.54 -12.32
N LEU A 214 -16.88 10.28 -13.37
CA LEU A 214 -16.35 10.01 -14.71
C LEU A 214 -15.56 11.20 -15.29
N GLU A 215 -15.96 12.43 -14.99
CA GLU A 215 -15.27 13.63 -15.49
C GLU A 215 -13.89 13.77 -14.85
N VAL A 216 -13.79 13.51 -13.54
CA VAL A 216 -12.51 13.53 -12.83
C VAL A 216 -11.62 12.39 -13.32
N CYS A 217 -12.19 11.21 -13.60
CA CYS A 217 -11.45 10.10 -14.21
C CYS A 217 -10.88 10.47 -15.59
N ALA A 218 -11.71 11.09 -16.44
CA ALA A 218 -11.31 11.54 -17.77
C ALA A 218 -10.20 12.60 -17.69
N LEU A 219 -10.32 13.56 -16.78
CA LEU A 219 -9.29 14.57 -16.53
C LEU A 219 -7.96 13.92 -16.11
N GLY A 220 -8.00 12.98 -15.15
CA GLY A 220 -6.83 12.23 -14.72
C GLY A 220 -6.18 11.46 -15.88
N LEU A 221 -6.97 10.83 -16.75
CA LEU A 221 -6.48 10.13 -17.93
C LEU A 221 -5.79 11.07 -18.93
N VAL A 222 -6.36 12.25 -19.18
CA VAL A 222 -5.73 13.28 -20.03
C VAL A 222 -4.39 13.72 -19.45
N LEU A 223 -4.34 13.98 -18.14
CA LEU A 223 -3.08 14.32 -17.46
C LEU A 223 -2.04 13.20 -17.59
N ALA A 224 -2.45 11.94 -17.49
CA ALA A 224 -1.56 10.78 -17.63
C ALA A 224 -0.98 10.69 -19.04
N LEU A 225 -1.81 10.90 -20.07
CA LEU A 225 -1.36 10.93 -21.46
C LEU A 225 -0.37 12.07 -21.73
N VAL A 226 -0.62 13.27 -21.18
CA VAL A 226 0.30 14.41 -21.31
C VAL A 226 1.64 14.11 -20.61
N ALA A 227 1.60 13.58 -19.39
CA ALA A 227 2.79 13.21 -18.64
C ALA A 227 3.62 12.14 -19.37
N ALA A 228 2.96 11.10 -19.90
CA ALA A 228 3.61 10.04 -20.68
C ALA A 228 4.28 10.56 -21.95
N ARG A 229 3.64 11.52 -22.66
CA ARG A 229 4.23 12.16 -23.84
C ARG A 229 5.46 13.00 -23.50
N LYS A 230 5.43 13.72 -22.37
CA LYS A 230 6.56 14.55 -21.92
C LYS A 230 7.79 13.69 -21.58
N GLN A 231 7.60 12.54 -20.92
CA GLN A 231 8.68 11.60 -20.63
C GLN A 231 9.31 10.99 -21.88
N ARG A 232 8.55 10.82 -22.98
CA ARG A 232 9.03 10.26 -24.25
C ARG A 232 9.81 11.24 -25.14
N ARG A 233 9.90 12.53 -24.78
CA ARG A 233 10.81 13.47 -25.46
C ARG A 233 12.13 13.50 -24.67
N PRO A 234 13.09 12.59 -24.92
CA PRO A 234 14.44 12.78 -24.43
C PRO A 234 14.94 14.12 -24.96
N GLU A 235 15.65 14.87 -24.14
CA GLU A 235 16.20 16.18 -24.45
C GLU A 235 17.08 16.09 -25.70
N ARG A 236 16.47 16.29 -26.88
CA ARG A 236 17.16 16.27 -28.17
C ARG A 236 17.98 17.56 -28.41
N ASN A 237 18.16 18.38 -27.38
CA ASN A 237 18.78 19.71 -27.44
C ASN A 237 19.91 19.81 -26.40
N GLY A 238 21.02 19.14 -26.66
CA GLY A 238 22.26 19.28 -25.88
C GLY A 238 23.55 19.11 -26.71
N SER A 239 23.45 19.13 -28.04
CA SER A 239 24.62 19.04 -28.93
C SER A 239 24.50 20.09 -30.04
N LYS A 240 24.73 21.34 -29.66
CA LYS A 240 25.31 22.44 -30.46
C LYS A 240 25.82 23.40 -29.38
N GLY A 241 27.09 23.69 -29.18
CA GLY A 241 28.33 23.54 -29.93
C GLY A 241 29.30 24.47 -29.22
#